data_AF-A0A2T2V3J2-F1
#
_entry.id   AF-A0A2T2V3J2-F1
#
_cell.length_a   1.000
_cell.length_b   1.000
_cell.length_c   1.000
_cell.angle_alpha   90.00
_cell.angle_beta   90.00
_cell.angle_gamma   90.00
#
_symmetry.space_group_name_H-M   'P 1'
#
loop_
_entity.id
_entity.type
_entity.pdbx_description
1 polymer ?
#
loop_
_entity_poly.entity_id
_entity_poly.type
_entity_poly.pdbx_seq_one_letter_code
_entity_poly.pdbx_strand_id
1 'polypeptide(L)'
;MSVPIPPPLCLRPGALDVPVPKVDPMRWNGASMDAAKFRTLPQVPGYRYELLDGTARIRPVDSPLILLAARTDNGMALARPPASVTLRPPRLRDRDALVNLWTDLFAERPDYGGAGREHIRADAQKRVDALLDSSNEPLLDWACVALHDGAVVGALLPDMFGSYPQIDVLFVAPDWQRRGVGTTLLRTFAQAVRADDAPCVVSTSHPANRASRGWHRAMGFCPLPSRPLIQHLRLCLQANLVHDHVPANQGRPAKTMLDQIADRLRASERKHPTAVHPIRWAQEDDALEQYLVG
;
A
#
# COMPACT_ATOMS: atom_id res chain seq x y z
N MET A 1 -7.91 3.39 32.31
CA MET A 1 -7.01 4.07 31.37
C MET A 1 -6.50 3.00 30.43
N SER A 2 -6.84 3.07 29.14
CA SER A 2 -6.33 2.10 28.16
C SER A 2 -4.83 2.28 28.02
N VAL A 3 -4.10 1.17 28.03
CA VAL A 3 -2.65 1.16 27.78
C VAL A 3 -2.43 1.68 26.35
N PRO A 4 -1.48 2.62 26.11
CA PRO A 4 -1.14 3.07 24.78
C PRO A 4 -0.83 1.89 23.86
N ILE A 5 -1.26 1.96 22.60
CA ILE A 5 -0.87 0.95 21.61
C ILE A 5 0.54 1.33 21.14
N PRO A 6 1.56 0.47 21.35
CA PRO A 6 2.92 0.78 20.91
C PRO A 6 2.95 0.92 19.38
N PRO A 7 3.69 1.90 18.83
CA PRO A 7 3.73 2.13 17.40
C PRO A 7 4.32 0.91 16.67
N PRO A 8 3.85 0.61 15.45
CA PRO A 8 4.34 -0.54 14.72
C PRO A 8 5.82 -0.41 14.36
N LEU A 9 6.56 -1.51 14.37
CA LEU A 9 7.96 -1.55 13.92
C LEU A 9 8.05 -1.14 12.45
N CYS A 10 8.36 0.13 12.23
CA CYS A 10 8.55 0.71 10.91
C CYS A 10 9.98 0.52 10.44
N LEU A 11 10.17 0.04 9.21
CA LEU A 11 11.47 0.14 8.56
C LEU A 11 11.63 1.54 7.95
N ARG A 12 12.86 1.95 7.64
CA ARG A 12 13.08 3.21 6.90
C ARG A 12 12.33 3.18 5.54
N PRO A 13 11.89 4.33 4.98
CA PRO A 13 11.04 4.37 3.78
C PRO A 13 11.59 3.68 2.52
N GLY A 14 12.90 3.43 2.45
CA GLY A 14 13.57 2.70 1.37
C GLY A 14 14.11 1.32 1.75
N ALA A 15 13.86 0.84 2.97
CA ALA A 15 14.45 -0.41 3.48
C ALA A 15 13.92 -1.67 2.79
N LEU A 16 12.84 -1.59 2.01
CA LEU A 16 12.35 -2.70 1.17
C LEU A 16 12.52 -2.42 -0.33
N ASP A 17 13.28 -1.38 -0.70
CA ASP A 17 13.58 -1.09 -2.10
C ASP A 17 14.64 -2.06 -2.61
N VAL A 18 14.18 -3.22 -3.09
CA VAL A 18 15.03 -4.16 -3.79
C VAL A 18 15.40 -3.58 -5.16
N PRO A 19 16.69 -3.58 -5.55
CA PRO A 19 17.09 -3.21 -6.90
C PRO A 19 16.34 -4.06 -7.93
N VAL A 20 15.72 -3.39 -8.91
CA VAL A 20 14.98 -4.05 -9.98
C VAL A 20 15.63 -3.75 -11.34
N PRO A 21 15.57 -4.70 -12.28
CA PRO A 21 15.97 -4.46 -13.66
C PRO A 21 15.16 -3.32 -14.27
N LYS A 22 15.80 -2.54 -15.15
CA LYS A 22 15.15 -1.48 -15.94
C LYS A 22 14.41 -2.10 -17.13
N VAL A 23 13.30 -2.77 -16.85
CA VAL A 23 12.43 -3.36 -17.87
C VAL A 23 10.99 -2.94 -17.64
N ASP A 24 10.24 -2.81 -18.74
CA ASP A 24 8.78 -2.69 -18.68
C ASP A 24 8.17 -4.10 -18.61
N PRO A 25 7.60 -4.51 -17.47
CA PRO A 25 7.03 -5.84 -17.30
C PRO A 25 5.68 -6.01 -18.00
N MET A 26 5.07 -4.97 -18.59
CA MET A 26 3.72 -5.05 -19.14
C MET A 26 3.67 -5.80 -20.49
N ARG A 27 3.25 -7.07 -20.46
CA ARG A 27 2.81 -7.83 -21.64
C ARG A 27 1.54 -8.63 -21.34
N TRP A 28 0.40 -7.98 -21.52
CA TRP A 28 -0.92 -8.56 -21.26
C TRP A 28 -1.24 -9.76 -22.18
N ASN A 29 -0.95 -9.63 -23.48
CA ASN A 29 -1.26 -10.67 -24.49
C ASN A 29 -0.22 -11.80 -24.56
N GLY A 30 0.72 -11.81 -23.62
CA GLY A 30 1.85 -12.72 -23.60
C GLY A 30 2.76 -12.62 -24.82
N ALA A 31 3.79 -13.46 -24.86
CA ALA A 31 4.68 -13.59 -26.00
C ALA A 31 5.11 -15.04 -26.16
N SER A 32 5.15 -15.54 -27.40
CA SER A 32 5.73 -16.85 -27.67
C SER A 32 7.18 -16.87 -27.19
N MET A 33 7.53 -17.89 -26.41
CA MET A 33 8.80 -17.99 -25.72
C MET A 33 9.09 -19.43 -25.31
N ASP A 34 10.31 -19.90 -25.54
CA ASP A 34 10.75 -21.17 -24.97
C ASP A 34 11.04 -21.07 -23.46
N ALA A 35 11.09 -22.23 -22.80
CA ALA A 35 11.27 -22.29 -21.35
C ALA A 35 12.65 -21.80 -20.87
N ALA A 36 13.69 -21.91 -21.70
CA ALA A 36 15.04 -21.46 -21.32
C ALA A 36 15.07 -19.93 -21.27
N LYS A 37 14.61 -19.27 -22.33
CA LYS A 37 14.47 -17.82 -22.41
C LYS A 37 13.52 -17.29 -21.35
N PHE A 38 12.41 -17.97 -21.09
CA PHE A 38 11.47 -17.58 -20.04
C PHE A 38 12.09 -17.53 -18.65
N ARG A 39 12.91 -18.54 -18.28
CA ARG A 39 13.61 -18.56 -16.99
C ARG A 39 14.61 -17.41 -16.84
N THR A 40 15.18 -16.95 -17.95
CA THR A 40 16.09 -15.79 -17.95
C THR A 40 15.36 -14.45 -17.90
N LEU A 41 14.03 -14.40 -17.83
CA LEU A 41 13.34 -13.11 -17.78
C LEU A 41 13.62 -12.38 -16.47
N PRO A 42 13.86 -11.06 -16.53
CA PRO A 42 14.01 -10.24 -15.34
C PRO A 42 12.73 -10.27 -14.50
N GLN A 43 12.87 -10.55 -13.20
CA GLN A 43 11.79 -10.69 -12.24
C GLN A 43 11.52 -9.36 -11.52
N VAL A 44 10.30 -8.84 -11.60
CA VAL A 44 9.91 -7.57 -10.95
C VAL A 44 8.92 -7.85 -9.81
N PRO A 45 9.14 -7.32 -8.60
CA PRO A 45 8.19 -7.44 -7.50
C PRO A 45 6.79 -6.96 -7.88
N GLY A 46 5.78 -7.75 -7.49
CA GLY A 46 4.38 -7.49 -7.78
C GLY A 46 3.87 -8.06 -9.09
N TYR A 47 4.72 -8.74 -9.86
CA TYR A 47 4.33 -9.43 -11.09
C TYR A 47 4.52 -10.93 -10.95
N ARG A 48 3.63 -11.69 -11.57
CA ARG A 48 3.78 -13.13 -11.81
C ARG A 48 4.20 -13.35 -13.24
N TYR A 49 4.99 -14.39 -13.40
CA TYR A 49 5.50 -14.87 -14.66
C TYR A 49 4.97 -16.28 -14.82
N GLU A 50 4.14 -16.51 -15.83
CA GLU A 50 3.59 -17.83 -16.17
C GLU A 50 4.00 -18.19 -17.60
N LEU A 51 4.43 -19.44 -17.83
CA LEU A 51 4.66 -19.98 -19.18
C LEU A 51 3.61 -21.05 -19.43
N LEU A 52 2.65 -20.75 -20.29
CA LEU A 52 1.54 -21.64 -20.63
C LEU A 52 1.61 -21.94 -22.12
N ASP A 53 1.76 -23.22 -22.48
CA ASP A 53 1.80 -23.69 -23.88
C ASP A 53 2.76 -22.88 -24.77
N GLY A 54 3.98 -22.64 -24.27
CA GLY A 54 5.00 -21.86 -24.99
C GLY A 54 4.72 -20.35 -25.10
N THR A 55 3.75 -19.84 -24.32
CA THR A 55 3.42 -18.42 -24.24
C THR A 55 3.72 -17.87 -22.85
N ALA A 56 4.68 -16.97 -22.76
CA ALA A 56 5.01 -16.24 -21.55
C ALA A 56 3.95 -15.18 -21.26
N ARG A 57 3.36 -15.18 -20.07
CA ARG A 57 2.40 -14.18 -19.58
C ARG A 57 2.96 -13.51 -18.33
N ILE A 58 3.05 -12.18 -18.35
CA ILE A 58 3.56 -11.38 -17.23
C ILE A 58 2.47 -10.40 -16.83
N ARG A 59 1.98 -10.52 -15.59
CA ARG A 59 0.85 -9.74 -15.11
C ARG A 59 1.02 -9.39 -13.63
N PRO A 60 0.45 -8.27 -13.16
CA PRO A 60 0.26 -8.05 -11.74
C PRO A 60 -0.52 -9.22 -11.13
N VAL A 61 -0.19 -9.62 -9.91
CA VAL A 61 -0.87 -10.74 -9.21
C VAL A 61 -1.02 -10.44 -7.74
N ASP A 62 -1.69 -11.36 -7.04
CA ASP A 62 -1.68 -11.51 -5.58
C ASP A 62 -0.26 -11.75 -5.04
N SER A 63 0.55 -10.70 -5.11
CA SER A 63 1.75 -10.52 -4.34
C SER A 63 1.31 -10.05 -2.95
N PRO A 64 2.03 -10.41 -1.87
CA PRO A 64 1.75 -9.81 -0.57
C PRO A 64 1.79 -8.29 -0.70
N LEU A 65 0.68 -7.65 -0.32
CA LEU A 65 0.60 -6.20 -0.27
C LEU A 65 1.67 -5.67 0.70
N ILE A 66 2.24 -4.51 0.37
CA ILE A 66 3.13 -3.83 1.28
C ILE A 66 2.25 -3.09 2.27
N LEU A 67 2.25 -3.54 3.51
CA LEU A 67 1.67 -2.79 4.61
C LEU A 67 2.61 -1.63 4.95
N LEU A 68 2.01 -0.45 5.12
CA LEU A 68 2.71 0.81 5.30
C LEU A 68 2.12 1.51 6.53
N ALA A 69 2.96 2.17 7.32
CA ALA A 69 2.53 2.97 8.46
C ALA A 69 3.17 4.35 8.45
N ALA A 70 2.41 5.36 8.83
CA ALA A 70 2.89 6.73 9.05
C ALA A 70 2.40 7.23 10.40
N ARG A 71 3.25 7.95 11.12
CA ARG A 71 2.84 8.60 12.38
C ARG A 71 1.93 9.79 12.08
N THR A 72 0.91 9.99 12.91
CA THR A 72 -0.03 11.12 12.79
C THR A 72 0.57 12.44 13.27
N ASP A 73 1.59 12.39 14.15
CA ASP A 73 2.28 13.56 14.73
C ASP A 73 3.40 14.15 13.85
N ASN A 74 3.84 13.43 12.81
CA ASN A 74 4.97 13.81 11.95
C ASN A 74 4.63 14.90 10.92
N GLY A 75 4.11 16.05 11.36
CA GLY A 75 3.92 17.20 10.47
C GLY A 75 2.84 17.01 9.41
N MET A 76 1.85 16.14 9.66
CA MET A 76 0.60 16.08 8.88
C MET A 76 -0.32 17.28 9.17
N ALA A 77 0.26 18.48 9.21
CA ALA A 77 -0.48 19.72 9.33
C ALA A 77 -1.42 19.89 8.12
N LEU A 78 -2.60 20.47 8.36
CA LEU A 78 -3.62 20.73 7.33
C LEU A 78 -2.96 21.35 6.10
N ALA A 79 -3.05 20.65 4.97
CA ALA A 79 -2.82 21.30 3.69
C ALA A 79 -4.08 22.09 3.34
N ARG A 80 -3.92 23.30 2.80
CA ARG A 80 -5.06 23.92 2.12
C ARG A 80 -5.36 23.09 0.86
N PRO A 81 -6.65 22.75 0.61
CA PRO A 81 -7.00 22.19 -0.69
C PRO A 81 -6.65 23.19 -1.80
N PRO A 82 -6.48 22.73 -3.04
CA PRO A 82 -6.44 23.60 -4.21
C PRO A 82 -7.63 24.58 -4.21
N ALA A 83 -7.44 25.81 -4.68
CA ALA A 83 -8.43 26.90 -4.51
C ALA A 83 -9.84 26.57 -5.02
N SER A 84 -9.96 25.69 -6.02
CA SER A 84 -11.23 25.27 -6.62
C SER A 84 -11.76 23.94 -6.07
N VAL A 85 -11.14 23.39 -5.03
CA VAL A 85 -11.49 22.10 -4.42
C VAL A 85 -11.99 22.31 -3.00
N THR A 86 -13.13 21.69 -2.69
CA THR A 86 -13.68 21.65 -1.33
C THR A 86 -13.64 20.23 -0.80
N LEU A 87 -13.44 20.08 0.51
CA LEU A 87 -13.44 18.79 1.20
C LEU A 87 -14.65 18.70 2.13
N ARG A 88 -15.28 17.53 2.20
CA ARG A 88 -16.36 17.23 3.16
C ARG A 88 -16.52 15.73 3.37
N PRO A 89 -17.25 15.27 4.41
CA PRO A 89 -17.67 13.88 4.52
C PRO A 89 -18.51 13.43 3.30
N PRO A 90 -18.42 12.15 2.91
CA PRO A 90 -19.26 11.58 1.86
C PRO A 90 -20.73 11.57 2.29
N ARG A 91 -21.65 11.64 1.31
CA ARG A 91 -23.10 11.60 1.50
C ARG A 91 -23.70 10.54 0.60
N LEU A 92 -24.92 10.08 0.91
CA LEU A 92 -25.65 9.11 0.08
C LEU A 92 -25.71 9.48 -1.42
N ARG A 93 -25.88 10.77 -1.73
CA ARG A 93 -25.91 11.27 -3.12
C ARG A 93 -24.57 11.14 -3.87
N ASP A 94 -23.46 10.92 -3.17
CA ASP A 94 -22.14 10.76 -3.78
C ASP A 94 -21.87 9.31 -4.22
N ARG A 95 -22.73 8.36 -3.83
CA ARG A 95 -22.56 6.91 -4.03
C ARG A 95 -22.17 6.56 -5.46
N ASP A 96 -22.99 6.95 -6.44
CA ASP A 96 -22.76 6.59 -7.84
C ASP A 96 -21.48 7.24 -8.38
N ALA A 97 -21.19 8.48 -8.00
CA ALA A 97 -19.99 9.18 -8.42
C ALA A 97 -18.71 8.51 -7.88
N LEU A 98 -18.74 8.06 -6.61
CA LEU A 98 -17.63 7.34 -5.98
C LEU A 98 -17.39 5.98 -6.65
N VAL A 99 -18.45 5.19 -6.86
CA VAL A 99 -18.35 3.87 -7.49
C VAL A 99 -17.85 3.99 -8.93
N ASN A 100 -18.36 4.94 -9.71
CA ASN A 100 -17.93 5.16 -11.08
C ASN A 100 -16.46 5.58 -11.14
N LEU A 101 -16.06 6.60 -10.37
CA LEU A 101 -14.68 7.09 -10.36
C LEU A 101 -13.68 6.02 -9.88
N TRP A 102 -14.03 5.25 -8.85
CA TRP A 102 -13.25 4.10 -8.42
C TRP A 102 -13.08 3.11 -9.57
N THR A 103 -14.19 2.67 -10.17
CA THR A 103 -14.19 1.65 -11.23
C THR A 103 -13.29 2.07 -12.39
N ASP A 104 -13.40 3.33 -12.83
CA ASP A 104 -12.60 3.86 -13.93
C ASP A 104 -11.12 3.92 -13.59
N LEU A 105 -10.77 4.41 -12.40
CA LEU A 105 -9.37 4.55 -12.01
C LEU A 105 -8.69 3.21 -11.78
N PHE A 106 -9.39 2.24 -11.22
CA PHE A 106 -8.80 0.95 -10.85
C PHE A 106 -8.83 -0.10 -11.97
N ALA A 107 -9.64 0.10 -13.02
CA ALA A 107 -9.66 -0.79 -14.20
C ALA A 107 -8.30 -0.92 -14.89
N GLU A 108 -7.45 0.11 -14.81
CA GLU A 108 -6.12 0.15 -15.42
C GLU A 108 -4.99 -0.06 -14.41
N ARG A 109 -5.32 -0.37 -13.15
CA ARG A 109 -4.35 -0.44 -12.05
C ARG A 109 -4.06 -1.89 -11.65
N PRO A 110 -2.82 -2.17 -11.18
CA PRO A 110 -2.44 -3.52 -10.79
C PRO A 110 -3.15 -4.01 -9.52
N ASP A 111 -3.77 -3.11 -8.76
CA ASP A 111 -4.35 -3.34 -7.44
C ASP A 111 -5.51 -4.37 -7.46
N TYR A 112 -6.16 -4.58 -8.61
CA TYR A 112 -7.19 -5.60 -8.81
C TYR A 112 -6.71 -6.85 -9.57
N GLY A 113 -5.39 -7.03 -9.77
CA GLY A 113 -4.83 -8.27 -10.34
C GLY A 113 -5.34 -8.66 -11.72
N GLY A 114 -5.93 -7.71 -12.47
CA GLY A 114 -6.55 -7.96 -13.77
C GLY A 114 -8.04 -8.33 -13.74
N ALA A 115 -8.74 -8.12 -12.62
CA ALA A 115 -10.18 -8.32 -12.55
C ALA A 115 -10.92 -7.44 -13.57
N GLY A 116 -12.02 -7.97 -14.12
CA GLY A 116 -12.87 -7.22 -15.05
C GLY A 116 -13.59 -6.05 -14.36
N ARG A 117 -14.00 -5.05 -15.17
CA ARG A 117 -14.67 -3.84 -14.68
C ARG A 117 -15.91 -4.12 -13.83
N GLU A 118 -16.67 -5.16 -14.14
CA GLU A 118 -17.85 -5.56 -13.35
C GLU A 118 -17.49 -5.98 -11.92
N HIS A 119 -16.41 -6.74 -11.75
CA HIS A 119 -15.92 -7.15 -10.43
C HIS A 119 -15.42 -5.95 -9.63
N ILE A 120 -14.65 -5.06 -10.26
CA ILE A 120 -14.16 -3.83 -9.64
C ILE A 120 -15.34 -2.95 -9.20
N ARG A 121 -16.36 -2.81 -10.06
CA ARG A 121 -17.58 -2.07 -9.74
C ARG A 121 -18.32 -2.68 -8.56
N ALA A 122 -18.47 -4.00 -8.53
CA ALA A 122 -19.15 -4.70 -7.44
C ALA A 122 -18.42 -4.52 -6.10
N ASP A 123 -17.08 -4.58 -6.09
CA ASP A 123 -16.28 -4.33 -4.89
C ASP A 123 -16.37 -2.86 -4.44
N ALA A 124 -16.26 -1.92 -5.37
CA ALA A 124 -16.43 -0.49 -5.08
C ALA A 124 -17.82 -0.19 -4.51
N GLN A 125 -18.88 -0.75 -5.10
CA GLN A 125 -20.25 -0.62 -4.62
C GLN A 125 -20.38 -1.15 -3.20
N LYS A 126 -19.90 -2.38 -2.94
CA LYS A 126 -19.95 -3.01 -1.63
C LYS A 126 -19.28 -2.14 -0.55
N ARG A 127 -18.09 -1.59 -0.83
CA ARG A 127 -17.33 -0.77 0.12
C ARG A 127 -17.97 0.59 0.36
N VAL A 128 -18.44 1.25 -0.71
CA VAL A 128 -19.12 2.55 -0.60
C VAL A 128 -20.45 2.40 0.15
N ASP A 129 -21.23 1.36 -0.13
CA ASP A 129 -22.48 1.08 0.59
C ASP A 129 -22.20 0.75 2.06
N ALA A 130 -21.21 -0.09 2.36
CA ALA A 130 -20.85 -0.40 3.74
C ALA A 130 -20.47 0.87 4.52
N LEU A 131 -19.73 1.80 3.91
CA LEU A 131 -19.39 3.07 4.55
C LEU A 131 -20.62 3.98 4.75
N LEU A 132 -21.45 4.14 3.73
CA LEU A 132 -22.57 5.09 3.73
C LEU A 132 -23.81 4.60 4.48
N ASP A 133 -24.02 3.29 4.54
CA ASP A 133 -25.20 2.66 5.16
C ASP A 133 -24.93 2.25 6.61
N SER A 134 -23.67 2.19 7.04
CA SER A 134 -23.32 1.87 8.42
C SER A 134 -23.46 3.08 9.35
N SER A 135 -24.00 2.85 10.54
CA SER A 135 -23.85 3.75 11.69
C SER A 135 -22.48 3.60 12.38
N ASN A 136 -21.43 3.17 11.65
CA ASN A 136 -20.08 3.01 12.19
C ASN A 136 -19.38 4.37 12.31
N GLU A 137 -19.76 5.11 13.35
CA GLU A 137 -19.15 6.37 13.78
C GLU A 137 -17.81 6.13 14.51
N PRO A 138 -16.80 5.61 13.79
CA PRO A 138 -15.80 6.62 13.42
C PRO A 138 -15.43 6.64 11.94
N LEU A 139 -15.79 5.62 11.16
CA LEU A 139 -15.33 5.52 9.77
C LEU A 139 -15.94 6.61 8.88
N LEU A 140 -17.20 6.98 9.10
CA LEU A 140 -17.84 8.04 8.32
C LEU A 140 -17.23 9.42 8.62
N ASP A 141 -16.85 9.67 9.88
CA ASP A 141 -16.19 10.92 10.31
C ASP A 141 -14.77 11.05 9.77
N TRP A 142 -14.11 9.92 9.55
CA TRP A 142 -12.77 9.86 8.98
C TRP A 142 -12.76 9.90 7.45
N ALA A 143 -13.87 9.55 6.82
CA ALA A 143 -14.00 9.57 5.37
C ALA A 143 -14.08 10.99 4.82
N CYS A 144 -13.51 11.20 3.64
CA CYS A 144 -13.52 12.50 3.00
C CYS A 144 -13.61 12.41 1.48
N VAL A 145 -14.41 13.30 0.89
CA VAL A 145 -14.51 13.49 -0.56
C VAL A 145 -14.04 14.88 -0.96
N ALA A 146 -13.34 14.95 -2.08
CA ALA A 146 -12.91 16.17 -2.73
C ALA A 146 -13.87 16.53 -3.86
N LEU A 147 -14.36 17.78 -3.87
CA LEU A 147 -15.28 18.27 -4.89
C LEU A 147 -14.73 19.46 -5.64
N HIS A 148 -14.97 19.47 -6.95
CA HIS A 148 -14.81 20.63 -7.81
C HIS A 148 -16.13 20.88 -8.54
N ASP A 149 -16.67 22.09 -8.43
CA ASP A 149 -17.96 22.48 -9.03
C ASP A 149 -19.11 21.49 -8.73
N GLY A 150 -19.09 20.92 -7.52
CA GLY A 150 -20.08 19.94 -7.07
C GLY A 150 -19.85 18.50 -7.54
N ALA A 151 -18.90 18.26 -8.44
CA ALA A 151 -18.51 16.92 -8.88
C ALA A 151 -17.42 16.31 -7.98
N VAL A 152 -17.52 15.01 -7.68
CA VAL A 152 -16.49 14.28 -6.93
C VAL A 152 -15.25 14.10 -7.80
N VAL A 153 -14.12 14.63 -7.36
CA VAL A 153 -12.82 14.54 -8.05
C VAL A 153 -11.79 13.70 -7.30
N GLY A 154 -12.15 13.20 -6.12
CA GLY A 154 -11.32 12.28 -5.35
C GLY A 154 -11.97 11.93 -4.02
N ALA A 155 -11.48 10.86 -3.40
CA ALA A 155 -11.96 10.42 -2.10
C ALA A 155 -10.87 9.66 -1.34
N LEU A 156 -11.03 9.64 -0.02
CA LEU A 156 -10.34 8.74 0.90
C LEU A 156 -11.43 8.03 1.71
N LEU A 157 -11.49 6.72 1.58
CA LEU A 157 -12.39 5.89 2.37
C LEU A 157 -11.54 5.10 3.39
N PRO A 158 -11.89 5.19 4.68
CA PRO A 158 -11.13 4.54 5.73
C PRO A 158 -11.67 3.13 6.02
N ASP A 159 -10.85 2.34 6.67
CA ASP A 159 -11.22 1.07 7.31
C ASP A 159 -10.37 0.91 8.59
N MET A 160 -10.45 -0.25 9.25
CA MET A 160 -9.64 -0.62 10.40
C MET A 160 -8.74 -1.81 10.08
N PHE A 161 -7.45 -1.67 10.39
CA PHE A 161 -6.50 -2.76 10.38
C PHE A 161 -6.20 -3.19 11.82
N GLY A 162 -7.03 -4.10 12.35
CA GLY A 162 -7.07 -4.36 13.79
C GLY A 162 -7.46 -3.11 14.57
N SER A 163 -6.55 -2.58 15.38
CA SER A 163 -6.77 -1.36 16.16
C SER A 163 -6.29 -0.08 15.47
N TYR A 164 -5.69 -0.18 14.27
CA TYR A 164 -5.13 0.98 13.57
C TYR A 164 -6.10 1.52 12.52
N PRO A 165 -6.31 2.84 12.46
CA PRO A 165 -7.00 3.49 11.36
C PRO A 165 -6.26 3.25 10.05
N GLN A 166 -6.98 2.76 9.06
CA GLN A 166 -6.45 2.38 7.77
C GLN A 166 -7.01 3.27 6.66
N ILE A 167 -6.16 3.65 5.72
CA ILE A 167 -6.57 4.10 4.40
C ILE A 167 -6.86 2.85 3.57
N ASP A 168 -8.14 2.50 3.45
CA ASP A 168 -8.56 1.37 2.62
C ASP A 168 -8.40 1.73 1.14
N VAL A 169 -8.93 2.89 0.77
CA VAL A 169 -8.73 3.44 -0.57
C VAL A 169 -8.50 4.93 -0.55
N LEU A 170 -7.62 5.38 -1.44
CA LEU A 170 -7.48 6.78 -1.81
C LEU A 170 -7.38 6.87 -3.32
N PHE A 171 -8.22 7.70 -3.92
CA PHE A 171 -8.20 7.91 -5.35
C PHE A 171 -8.49 9.36 -5.71
N VAL A 172 -7.90 9.81 -6.82
CA VAL A 172 -8.04 11.17 -7.35
C VAL A 172 -8.21 11.06 -8.87
N ALA A 173 -9.21 11.75 -9.40
CA ALA A 173 -9.48 11.83 -10.82
C ALA A 173 -8.23 12.27 -11.60
N PRO A 174 -7.96 11.73 -12.81
CA PRO A 174 -6.68 11.93 -13.49
C PRO A 174 -6.28 13.40 -13.66
N ASP A 175 -7.23 14.25 -14.03
CA ASP A 175 -6.99 15.69 -14.25
C ASP A 175 -6.63 16.44 -12.96
N TRP A 176 -6.95 15.88 -11.79
CA TRP A 176 -6.72 16.44 -10.47
C TRP A 176 -5.50 15.83 -9.76
N GLN A 177 -4.87 14.81 -10.34
CA GLN A 177 -3.65 14.22 -9.80
C GLN A 177 -2.49 15.21 -9.83
N ARG A 178 -1.56 15.05 -8.88
CA ARG A 178 -0.38 15.92 -8.69
C ARG A 178 -0.69 17.40 -8.42
N ARG A 179 -1.95 17.75 -8.15
CA ARG A 179 -2.36 19.10 -7.71
C ARG A 179 -2.46 19.25 -6.18
N GLY A 180 -2.08 18.22 -5.43
CA GLY A 180 -2.16 18.20 -3.96
C GLY A 180 -3.44 17.61 -3.37
N VAL A 181 -4.45 17.27 -4.18
CA VAL A 181 -5.75 16.72 -3.69
C VAL A 181 -5.57 15.50 -2.78
N GLY A 182 -4.78 14.50 -3.21
CA GLY A 182 -4.54 13.30 -2.40
C GLY A 182 -3.81 13.59 -1.09
N THR A 183 -2.87 14.54 -1.09
CA THR A 183 -2.18 15.00 0.12
C THR A 183 -3.15 15.70 1.08
N THR A 184 -4.06 16.52 0.57
CA THR A 184 -5.09 17.17 1.40
C THR A 184 -6.04 16.13 1.99
N LEU A 185 -6.53 15.17 1.20
CA LEU A 185 -7.38 14.07 1.67
C LEU A 185 -6.73 13.28 2.82
N LEU A 186 -5.47 12.85 2.65
CA LEU A 186 -4.71 12.17 3.69
C LEU A 186 -4.61 12.99 4.98
N ARG A 187 -4.27 14.28 4.87
CA ARG A 187 -4.10 15.15 6.04
C ARG A 187 -5.42 15.40 6.76
N THR A 188 -6.53 15.51 6.03
CA THR A 188 -7.87 15.60 6.63
C THR A 188 -8.21 14.31 7.40
N PHE A 189 -7.96 13.15 6.80
CA PHE A 189 -8.13 11.85 7.48
C PHE A 189 -7.27 11.75 8.75
N ALA A 190 -5.98 12.07 8.63
CA ALA A 190 -5.03 11.99 9.74
C ALA A 190 -5.35 12.92 10.91
N GLN A 191 -6.14 13.97 10.70
CA GLN A 191 -6.61 14.85 11.76
C GLN A 191 -7.92 14.38 12.38
N ALA A 192 -8.80 13.79 11.57
CA ALA A 192 -10.02 13.17 12.05
C ALA A 192 -9.71 11.96 12.94
N VAL A 193 -8.64 11.24 12.60
CA VAL A 193 -7.97 10.28 13.48
C VAL A 193 -7.22 11.05 14.57
N ARG A 194 -7.81 11.21 15.75
CA ARG A 194 -7.16 11.94 16.86
C ARG A 194 -5.82 11.28 17.20
N ALA A 195 -4.73 12.05 17.12
CA ALA A 195 -3.37 11.54 17.32
C ALA A 195 -3.15 10.90 18.70
N ASP A 196 -3.87 11.38 19.73
CA ASP A 196 -3.83 10.84 21.09
C ASP A 196 -4.46 9.44 21.19
N ASP A 197 -5.43 9.14 20.32
CA ASP A 197 -6.16 7.86 20.32
C ASP A 197 -5.50 6.83 19.38
N ALA A 198 -4.81 7.31 18.32
CA ALA A 198 -4.03 6.49 17.40
C ALA A 198 -2.81 7.26 16.85
N PRO A 199 -1.58 6.95 17.33
CA PRO A 199 -0.37 7.69 16.93
C PRO A 199 0.08 7.34 15.50
N CYS A 200 -0.58 6.40 14.82
CA CYS A 200 -0.22 5.92 13.49
C CYS A 200 -1.46 5.61 12.66
N VAL A 201 -1.37 5.90 11.37
CA VAL A 201 -2.28 5.42 10.33
C VAL A 201 -1.58 4.38 9.47
N VAL A 202 -2.33 3.42 8.97
CA VAL A 202 -1.79 2.39 8.07
C VAL A 202 -2.43 2.47 6.69
N SER A 203 -1.74 1.92 5.70
CA SER A 203 -2.28 1.71 4.37
C SER A 203 -1.61 0.51 3.73
N THR A 204 -2.14 0.08 2.59
CA THR A 204 -1.53 -0.98 1.79
C THR A 204 -1.23 -0.46 0.39
N SER A 205 -0.13 -0.95 -0.19
CA SER A 205 0.20 -0.69 -1.59
C SER A 205 0.59 -1.96 -2.28
N HIS A 206 0.06 -2.15 -3.50
CA HIS A 206 0.49 -3.23 -4.36
C HIS A 206 1.96 -3.03 -4.82
N PRO A 207 2.83 -4.07 -4.79
CA PRO A 207 4.24 -3.93 -5.20
C PRO A 207 4.46 -3.60 -6.68
N ALA A 208 3.46 -3.76 -7.54
CA ALA A 208 3.51 -3.25 -8.91
C ALA A 208 3.07 -1.77 -9.03
N ASN A 209 2.33 -1.22 -8.06
CA ASN A 209 1.82 0.16 -8.09
C ASN A 209 2.90 1.17 -7.66
N ARG A 210 3.82 1.50 -8.58
CA ARG A 210 4.94 2.42 -8.31
C ARG A 210 4.48 3.82 -7.90
N ALA A 211 3.39 4.30 -8.50
CA ALA A 211 2.83 5.62 -8.20
C ALA A 211 2.34 5.69 -6.75
N SER A 212 1.57 4.67 -6.31
CA SER A 212 1.11 4.58 -4.93
C SER A 212 2.27 4.50 -3.94
N ARG A 213 3.28 3.65 -4.18
CA ARG A 213 4.46 3.57 -3.30
C ARG A 213 5.23 4.89 -3.19
N GLY A 214 5.42 5.57 -4.32
CA GLY A 214 6.10 6.85 -4.35
C GLY A 214 5.35 7.92 -3.56
N TRP A 215 4.02 7.95 -3.69
CA TRP A 215 3.16 8.85 -2.91
C TRP A 215 3.22 8.55 -1.42
N HIS A 216 3.06 7.29 -1.02
CA HIS A 216 3.16 6.85 0.39
C HIS A 216 4.50 7.30 1.01
N ARG A 217 5.62 7.03 0.32
CA ARG A 217 6.94 7.47 0.77
C ARG A 217 7.03 8.98 0.95
N ALA A 218 6.53 9.75 -0.02
CA ALA A 218 6.53 11.21 0.05
C ALA A 218 5.70 11.74 1.22
N MET A 219 4.68 10.99 1.65
CA MET A 219 3.84 11.30 2.81
C MET A 219 4.41 10.74 4.14
N GLY A 220 5.61 10.18 4.15
CA GLY A 220 6.27 9.68 5.36
C GLY A 220 5.85 8.27 5.78
N PHE A 221 5.14 7.53 4.92
CA PHE A 221 4.84 6.13 5.18
C PHE A 221 6.10 5.28 5.05
N CYS A 222 6.23 4.39 6.01
CA CYS A 222 7.30 3.43 6.17
C CYS A 222 6.75 2.01 5.99
N PRO A 223 7.44 1.10 5.29
CA PRO A 223 6.98 -0.27 5.15
C PRO A 223 7.07 -1.03 6.48
N LEU A 224 6.03 -1.82 6.75
CA LEU A 224 6.02 -2.82 7.81
C LEU A 224 6.48 -4.16 7.23
N PRO A 225 7.50 -4.80 7.83
CA PRO A 225 8.03 -6.05 7.30
C PRO A 225 7.08 -7.21 7.62
N SER A 226 6.84 -8.07 6.62
CA SER A 226 6.13 -9.34 6.81
C SER A 226 6.91 -10.48 6.15
N ARG A 227 6.85 -11.70 6.69
CA ARG A 227 7.57 -12.85 6.10
C ARG A 227 7.22 -13.05 4.62
N PRO A 228 5.94 -13.04 4.20
CA PRO A 228 5.60 -13.26 2.80
C PRO A 228 6.25 -12.21 1.89
N LEU A 229 6.25 -10.94 2.32
CA LEU A 229 6.88 -9.86 1.56
C LEU A 229 8.40 -10.02 1.47
N ILE A 230 9.08 -10.28 2.58
CA ILE A 230 10.55 -10.45 2.60
C ILE A 230 10.97 -11.66 1.76
N GLN A 231 10.23 -12.77 1.85
CA GLN A 231 10.50 -13.96 1.04
C GLN A 231 10.31 -13.69 -0.45
N HIS A 232 9.22 -13.01 -0.83
CA HIS A 232 8.95 -12.64 -2.22
C HIS A 232 10.06 -11.75 -2.79
N LEU A 233 10.44 -10.70 -2.07
CA LEU A 233 11.52 -9.79 -2.44
C LEU A 233 12.86 -10.50 -2.61
N ARG A 234 13.17 -11.47 -1.74
CA ARG A 234 14.38 -12.30 -1.83
C ARG A 234 14.40 -13.15 -3.10
N LEU A 235 13.28 -13.78 -3.45
CA LEU A 235 13.16 -14.61 -4.65
C LEU A 235 13.38 -13.78 -5.92
N CYS A 236 12.75 -12.61 -6.03
CA CYS A 236 12.96 -11.70 -7.15
C CYS A 236 14.44 -11.27 -7.27
N LEU A 237 15.06 -10.86 -6.16
CA LEU A 237 16.47 -10.44 -6.16
C LEU A 237 17.41 -11.57 -6.59
N GLN A 238 17.21 -12.77 -6.05
CA GLN A 238 18.05 -13.92 -6.34
C GLN A 238 17.97 -14.31 -7.82
N ALA A 239 16.77 -14.34 -8.40
CA ALA A 239 16.60 -14.61 -9.83
C ALA A 239 17.32 -13.56 -10.70
N ASN A 240 17.21 -12.28 -10.35
CA ASN A 240 17.86 -11.21 -11.10
C ASN A 240 19.39 -11.22 -10.99
N LEU A 241 19.93 -11.60 -9.84
CA LEU A 241 21.39 -11.75 -9.66
C LEU A 241 21.94 -12.92 -10.46
N VAL A 242 21.25 -14.06 -10.50
CA VAL A 242 21.69 -15.25 -11.26
C VAL A 242 21.75 -14.98 -12.77
N HIS A 243 20.93 -14.06 -13.26
CA HIS A 243 20.85 -13.71 -14.68
C HIS A 243 21.49 -12.36 -15.01
N ASP A 244 22.29 -11.79 -14.11
CA ASP A 244 23.00 -10.51 -14.28
C ASP A 244 22.11 -9.31 -14.65
N HIS A 245 20.80 -9.39 -14.38
CA HIS A 245 19.83 -8.30 -14.56
C HIS A 245 20.02 -7.17 -13.56
N VAL A 246 20.64 -7.49 -12.42
CA VAL A 246 21.04 -6.55 -11.39
C VAL A 246 22.51 -6.82 -11.07
N PRO A 247 23.40 -5.82 -11.15
CA PRO A 247 24.81 -5.99 -10.81
C PRO A 247 25.01 -6.47 -9.36
N ALA A 248 25.97 -7.37 -9.14
CA ALA A 248 26.25 -7.94 -7.82
C ALA A 248 26.60 -6.88 -6.75
N ASN A 249 27.27 -5.80 -7.12
CA ASN A 249 27.59 -4.69 -6.22
C ASN A 249 26.34 -3.92 -5.75
N GLN A 250 25.27 -3.89 -6.55
CA GLN A 250 23.99 -3.29 -6.18
C GLN A 250 23.11 -4.26 -5.39
N GLY A 251 23.11 -5.54 -5.75
CA GLY A 251 22.22 -6.54 -5.13
C GLY A 251 22.72 -7.14 -3.81
N ARG A 252 24.04 -7.27 -3.58
CA ARG A 252 24.58 -7.84 -2.34
C ARG A 252 24.13 -7.09 -1.07
N PRO A 253 24.17 -5.74 -1.01
CA PRO A 253 23.67 -5.00 0.15
C PRO A 253 22.19 -5.29 0.43
N ALA A 254 21.34 -5.32 -0.61
CA ALA A 254 19.92 -5.61 -0.48
C ALA A 254 19.67 -7.05 0.01
N LYS A 255 20.45 -8.02 -0.47
CA LYS A 255 20.37 -9.41 0.00
C LYS A 255 20.70 -9.51 1.49
N THR A 256 21.81 -8.91 1.93
CA THR A 256 22.22 -8.90 3.35
C THR A 256 21.16 -8.24 4.23
N MET A 257 20.59 -7.11 3.80
CA MET A 257 19.51 -6.43 4.49
C MET A 257 18.25 -7.31 4.65
N LEU A 258 17.81 -7.97 3.58
CA LEU A 258 16.65 -8.88 3.63
C LEU A 258 16.91 -10.08 4.56
N ASP A 259 18.13 -10.63 4.55
CA ASP A 259 18.55 -11.70 5.46
C ASP A 259 18.45 -11.24 6.93
N GLN A 260 18.97 -10.05 7.24
CA GLN A 260 18.89 -9.46 8.59
C GLN A 260 17.45 -9.22 9.04
N ILE A 261 16.57 -8.69 8.18
CA ILE A 261 15.17 -8.47 8.52
C ILE A 261 14.47 -9.81 8.79
N ALA A 262 14.74 -10.84 7.98
CA ALA A 262 14.17 -12.18 8.18
C ALA A 262 14.63 -12.80 9.51
N ASP A 263 15.90 -12.66 9.88
CA ASP A 263 16.42 -13.12 11.17
C ASP A 263 15.75 -12.41 12.35
N ARG A 264 15.56 -11.09 12.25
CA ARG A 264 14.87 -10.30 13.29
C ARG A 264 13.41 -10.72 13.44
N LEU A 265 12.69 -10.93 12.33
CA LEU A 265 11.31 -11.42 12.37
C LEU A 265 11.25 -12.79 13.07
N ARG A 266 12.12 -13.74 12.68
CA ARG A 266 12.20 -15.06 13.33
C ARG A 266 12.52 -14.98 14.82
N ALA A 267 13.41 -14.07 15.22
CA ALA A 267 13.75 -13.87 16.62
C ALA A 267 12.57 -13.31 17.42
N SER A 268 11.84 -12.34 16.84
CA SER A 268 10.61 -11.79 17.41
C SER A 268 9.54 -12.86 17.60
N GLU A 269 9.35 -13.76 16.62
CA GLU A 269 8.40 -14.88 16.69
C GLU A 269 8.70 -15.84 17.83
N ARG A 270 9.99 -16.17 18.01
CA ARG A 270 10.40 -17.09 19.08
C ARG A 270 10.16 -16.51 20.46
N LYS A 271 10.36 -15.19 20.62
CA LYS A 271 10.17 -14.49 21.89
C LYS A 271 8.69 -14.22 22.18
N HIS A 272 7.90 -13.94 21.13
CA HIS A 272 6.49 -13.59 21.24
C HIS A 272 5.68 -14.32 20.15
N PRO A 273 5.37 -15.63 20.33
CA PRO A 273 4.73 -16.48 19.31
C PRO A 273 3.37 -15.97 18.81
N THR A 274 2.70 -15.15 19.62
CA THR A 274 1.41 -14.53 19.33
C THR A 274 1.51 -13.13 18.70
N ALA A 275 2.70 -12.53 18.64
CA ALA A 275 2.93 -11.13 18.26
C ALA A 275 3.42 -10.93 16.82
N VAL A 276 3.43 -11.98 15.98
CA VAL A 276 4.01 -11.92 14.62
C VAL A 276 3.00 -12.17 13.51
N HIS A 277 1.72 -12.11 13.85
CA HIS A 277 0.78 -11.59 12.87
C HIS A 277 1.11 -10.10 12.68
N PRO A 278 1.07 -9.53 11.46
CA PRO A 278 1.32 -8.09 11.23
C PRO A 278 0.40 -7.13 12.04
N ILE A 279 -0.49 -7.68 12.89
CA ILE A 279 -1.46 -7.02 13.74
C ILE A 279 -1.73 -7.85 15.01
N ARG A 280 -0.84 -7.81 16.00
CA ARG A 280 -1.23 -7.91 17.42
C ARG A 280 -0.05 -7.44 18.28
N TRP A 281 0.20 -6.13 18.26
CA TRP A 281 1.02 -5.45 19.26
C TRP A 281 0.10 -4.68 20.21
N ALA A 282 -0.76 -5.41 20.92
CA ALA A 282 -1.64 -4.83 21.94
C ALA A 282 -1.07 -4.97 23.35
N GLN A 283 0.15 -5.46 23.51
CA GLN A 283 0.82 -5.60 24.80
C GLN A 283 2.32 -5.40 24.59
N GLU A 284 2.94 -4.63 25.48
CA GLU A 284 4.40 -4.44 25.68
C GLU A 284 4.97 -3.10 25.15
N ASP A 285 4.83 -2.07 25.99
CA ASP A 285 5.25 -0.67 25.77
C ASP A 285 6.75 -0.38 26.04
N ASP A 286 7.52 -1.26 26.68
CA ASP A 286 8.78 -0.80 27.33
C ASP A 286 10.12 -1.21 26.68
N ALA A 287 10.16 -1.90 25.52
CA ALA A 287 11.42 -2.52 25.03
C ALA A 287 11.99 -1.99 23.70
N LEU A 288 11.28 -1.14 22.96
CA LEU A 288 11.67 -0.79 21.57
C LEU A 288 12.36 0.57 21.39
N GLU A 289 12.41 1.42 22.41
CA GLU A 289 13.09 2.73 22.34
C GLU A 289 14.59 2.64 22.07
N GLN A 290 15.22 1.49 22.31
CA GLN A 290 16.66 1.30 22.03
C GLN A 290 16.98 0.99 20.55
N TYR A 291 16.00 0.82 19.66
CA TYR A 291 16.23 0.26 18.32
C TYR A 291 15.79 1.16 17.14
N LEU A 292 15.45 2.43 17.39
CA LEU A 292 14.85 3.33 16.39
C LEU A 292 15.65 4.58 16.00
N VAL A 293 16.91 4.77 16.44
CA VAL A 293 17.72 5.91 15.97
C VAL A 293 19.10 5.48 15.48
N GLY A 294 19.32 5.79 14.21
CA GLY A 294 20.56 5.88 13.46
C GLY A 294 20.21 6.38 12.07
#